data_AF-A0A645CFH4-F1
#
_entry.id   AF-A0A645CFH4-F1
#
_cell.length_a   1.000
_cell.length_b   1.000
_cell.length_c   1.000
_cell.angle_alpha   90.00
_cell.angle_beta   90.00
_cell.angle_gamma   90.00
#
_symmetry.space_group_name_H-M   'P 1'
#
loop_
_entity.id
_entity.type
_entity.pdbx_description
1 polymer ?
#
loop_
_entity_poly.entity_id
_entity_poly.type
_entity_poly.pdbx_seq_one_letter_code
_entity_poly.pdbx_strand_id
1 'polypeptide(L)'
;MHPDHRHGGVVLALWGALADFMVRNGLDTMIGCASIPMLHNGVVTGDVAASIYRRVSESHMASIEYHVRPRLPLPLETLDDSLDVEPPALIKGYLRLGTRILGAPAWDPDFNTADLPMLMRLEDLPTKYRKHFLHR
;
A
#
# COMPACT_ATOMS: atom_id res chain seq x y z
N MET A 1 -7.56 -11.71 7.00
CA MET A 1 -6.89 -12.81 7.71
C MET A 1 -7.40 -12.88 9.14
N HIS A 2 -7.69 -14.09 9.64
CA HIS A 2 -8.08 -14.30 11.04
C HIS A 2 -6.98 -13.74 11.98
N PRO A 3 -7.31 -13.14 13.14
CA PRO A 3 -6.33 -12.57 14.07
C PRO A 3 -5.17 -13.53 14.39
N ASP A 4 -5.45 -14.80 14.64
CA ASP A 4 -4.45 -15.84 14.96
C ASP A 4 -3.49 -16.17 13.81
N HIS A 5 -3.78 -15.70 12.60
CA HIS A 5 -2.99 -15.95 11.39
C HIS A 5 -2.37 -14.66 10.82
N ARG A 6 -2.34 -13.56 11.57
CA ARG A 6 -1.72 -12.28 11.17
C ARG A 6 -0.21 -12.28 11.40
N HIS A 7 0.49 -13.26 10.84
CA HIS A 7 1.94 -13.37 10.93
C HIS A 7 2.59 -13.49 9.56
N GLY A 8 3.88 -13.14 9.49
CA GLY A 8 4.61 -12.99 8.22
C GLY A 8 4.59 -14.23 7.32
N GLY A 9 4.63 -15.44 7.90
CA GLY A 9 4.56 -16.69 7.14
C GLY A 9 3.27 -16.86 6.34
N VAL A 10 2.11 -16.52 6.91
CA VAL A 10 0.82 -16.58 6.20
C VAL A 10 0.75 -15.52 5.11
N VAL A 11 1.23 -14.31 5.40
CA VAL A 11 1.30 -13.23 4.39
C VAL A 11 2.15 -13.67 3.19
N LEU A 12 3.33 -14.27 3.43
CA LEU A 12 4.19 -14.79 2.37
C LEU A 12 3.52 -15.92 1.57
N ALA A 13 2.80 -16.82 2.23
CA ALA A 13 2.07 -17.90 1.56
C ALA A 13 0.97 -17.35 0.63
N LEU A 14 0.20 -16.35 1.08
CA LEU A 14 -0.80 -15.70 0.25
C LEU A 14 -0.17 -14.94 -0.93
N TRP A 15 0.95 -14.26 -0.71
CA TRP A 15 1.69 -13.61 -1.79
C TRP A 15 2.22 -14.60 -2.82
N GLY A 16 2.73 -15.76 -2.38
CA GLY A 16 3.15 -16.84 -3.27
C GLY A 16 1.99 -17.36 -4.12
N ALA A 17 0.85 -17.66 -3.49
CA ALA A 17 -0.35 -18.11 -4.21
C ALA A 17 -0.88 -17.07 -5.20
N LEU A 18 -0.86 -15.78 -4.82
CA LEU A 18 -1.26 -14.69 -5.69
C LEU A 18 -0.31 -14.53 -6.89
N ALA A 19 1.01 -14.59 -6.66
CA ALA A 19 1.99 -14.53 -7.74
C ALA A 19 1.85 -15.72 -8.71
N ASP A 20 1.67 -16.94 -8.19
CA ASP A 20 1.39 -18.13 -8.99
C ASP A 20 0.12 -17.94 -9.83
N PHE A 21 -0.94 -17.40 -9.23
CA PHE A 21 -2.19 -17.11 -9.95
C PHE A 21 -1.96 -16.11 -11.09
N MET A 22 -1.22 -15.02 -10.84
CA MET A 22 -0.94 -14.00 -11.85
C MET A 22 -0.18 -14.59 -13.04
N VAL A 23 0.90 -15.34 -12.78
CA VAL A 23 1.72 -15.98 -13.83
C VAL A 23 0.92 -16.98 -14.64
N ARG A 24 0.18 -17.88 -13.97
CA ARG A 24 -0.61 -18.92 -14.64
C ARG A 24 -1.69 -18.36 -15.57
N ASN A 25 -2.19 -17.16 -15.26
CA ASN A 25 -3.24 -16.51 -16.03
C ASN A 25 -2.72 -15.41 -16.98
N GLY A 26 -1.39 -15.25 -17.10
CA GLY A 26 -0.81 -14.21 -17.95
C GLY A 26 -1.16 -12.78 -17.54
N LEU A 27 -1.40 -12.56 -16.24
CA LEU A 27 -1.69 -11.24 -15.67
C LEU A 27 -0.38 -10.61 -15.21
N ASP A 28 -0.23 -9.30 -15.45
CA ASP A 28 1.02 -8.57 -15.16
C ASP A 28 0.89 -7.51 -14.07
N THR A 29 -0.35 -7.12 -13.71
CA THR A 29 -0.63 -5.96 -12.88
C THR A 29 -1.66 -6.27 -11.80
N MET A 30 -1.33 -5.91 -10.56
CA MET A 30 -2.24 -5.93 -9.41
C MET A 30 -2.55 -4.51 -8.98
N ILE A 31 -3.81 -4.26 -8.63
CA ILE A 31 -4.28 -2.99 -8.07
C ILE A 31 -4.99 -3.29 -6.75
N GLY A 32 -4.78 -2.43 -5.76
CA GLY A 32 -5.43 -2.52 -4.46
C GLY A 32 -5.23 -1.26 -3.64
N CYS A 33 -5.46 -1.36 -2.33
CA CYS A 33 -5.14 -0.32 -1.38
C CYS A 33 -4.40 -0.88 -0.18
N ALA A 34 -3.70 0.00 0.53
CA ALA A 34 -3.19 -0.28 1.86
C ALA A 34 -3.67 0.78 2.83
N SER A 35 -4.28 0.33 3.92
CA SER A 35 -4.94 1.19 4.90
C SER A 35 -3.96 1.67 5.96
N ILE A 36 -4.02 2.97 6.26
CA ILE A 36 -3.32 3.62 7.37
C ILE A 36 -4.37 3.94 8.44
N PRO A 37 -4.26 3.42 9.68
CA PRO A 37 -5.20 3.76 10.76
C PRO A 37 -5.21 5.26 11.09
N MET A 38 -6.40 5.85 11.29
CA MET A 38 -6.56 7.24 11.73
C MET A 38 -6.42 7.35 13.25
N LEU A 39 -5.29 6.90 13.78
CA LEU A 39 -4.99 6.90 15.21
C LEU A 39 -3.51 7.19 15.45
N HIS A 40 -3.23 8.21 16.24
CA HIS A 40 -1.88 8.57 16.65
C HIS A 40 -1.85 8.89 18.14
N ASN A 41 -1.03 8.15 18.91
CA ASN A 41 -0.89 8.34 20.36
C ASN A 41 -2.23 8.38 21.12
N GLY A 42 -3.22 7.60 20.68
CA GLY A 42 -4.56 7.55 21.28
C GLY A 42 -5.53 8.62 20.79
N VAL A 43 -5.10 9.53 19.92
CA VAL A 43 -5.94 10.57 19.32
C VAL A 43 -6.35 10.15 17.91
N VAL A 44 -7.64 10.25 17.59
CA VAL A 44 -8.14 10.03 16.23
C VAL A 44 -7.76 11.25 15.38
N THR A 45 -6.85 11.05 14.45
CA THR A 45 -6.36 12.09 13.53
C THR A 45 -5.89 11.48 12.21
N GLY A 46 -5.97 12.28 11.13
CA GLY A 46 -5.43 11.95 9.82
C GLY A 46 -3.96 12.35 9.61
N ASP A 47 -3.35 13.05 10.56
CA ASP A 47 -1.99 13.63 10.41
C ASP A 47 -0.95 12.56 10.05
N VAL A 48 -0.99 11.40 10.72
CA VAL A 48 -0.07 10.29 10.40
C VAL A 48 -0.21 9.82 8.96
N ALA A 49 -1.44 9.74 8.43
CA ALA A 49 -1.64 9.35 7.05
C ALA A 49 -1.23 10.44 6.07
N ALA A 50 -1.46 11.71 6.40
CA ALA A 50 -0.98 12.83 5.61
C ALA A 50 0.56 12.83 5.53
N SER A 51 1.25 12.70 6.66
CA SER A 51 2.72 12.63 6.73
C SER A 51 3.29 11.42 6.00
N ILE A 52 2.68 10.24 6.17
CA ILE A 52 3.08 9.05 5.42
C ILE A 52 2.90 9.31 3.94
N TYR A 53 1.72 9.75 3.49
CA TYR A 53 1.43 10.03 2.09
C TYR A 53 2.44 10.99 1.47
N ARG A 54 2.72 12.13 2.14
CA ARG A 54 3.76 13.09 1.70
C ARG A 54 5.07 12.36 1.45
N ARG A 55 5.62 11.67 2.46
CA ARG A 55 6.90 10.97 2.37
C ARG A 55 6.93 9.93 1.24
N VAL A 56 5.90 9.11 1.12
CA VAL A 56 5.89 8.04 0.11
C VAL A 56 5.64 8.58 -1.30
N SER A 57 4.91 9.69 -1.43
CA SER A 57 4.64 10.33 -2.72
C SER A 57 5.88 10.94 -3.37
N GLU A 58 6.89 11.31 -2.59
CA GLU A 58 8.16 11.85 -3.11
C GLU A 58 8.95 10.84 -3.96
N SER A 59 8.73 9.54 -3.76
CA SER A 59 9.58 8.49 -4.34
C SER A 59 8.83 7.30 -4.97
N HIS A 60 7.54 7.13 -4.67
CA HIS A 60 6.78 5.95 -5.08
C HIS A 60 5.54 6.26 -5.90
N MET A 61 5.33 7.51 -6.36
CA MET A 61 4.21 7.81 -7.26
C MET A 61 4.32 7.05 -8.58
N ALA A 62 3.18 6.57 -9.07
CA ALA A 62 3.05 6.07 -10.43
C ALA A 62 3.10 7.23 -11.43
N SER A 63 3.29 6.91 -12.70
CA SER A 63 3.11 7.85 -13.80
C SER A 63 1.67 8.40 -13.82
N ILE A 64 1.50 9.63 -14.32
CA ILE A 64 0.26 10.41 -14.24
C ILE A 64 -0.95 9.71 -14.88
N GLU A 65 -0.73 8.88 -15.90
CA GLU A 65 -1.77 8.10 -16.59
C GLU A 65 -2.44 7.04 -15.69
N TYR A 66 -1.78 6.64 -14.61
CA TYR A 66 -2.33 5.71 -13.62
C TYR A 66 -2.98 6.42 -12.43
N HIS A 67 -2.97 7.76 -12.40
CA HIS A 67 -3.48 8.48 -11.25
C HIS A 67 -4.99 8.34 -11.10
N VAL A 68 -5.42 8.00 -9.90
CA VAL A 68 -6.83 7.89 -9.52
C VAL A 68 -7.23 9.06 -8.62
N ARG A 69 -8.52 9.38 -8.63
CA ARG A 69 -9.10 10.38 -7.73
C ARG A 69 -9.99 9.67 -6.71
N PRO A 70 -9.75 9.85 -5.40
CA PRO A 70 -10.60 9.26 -4.38
C PRO A 70 -12.00 9.86 -4.45
N ARG A 71 -13.04 9.04 -4.20
CA ARG A 71 -14.42 9.51 -4.09
C ARG A 71 -14.64 10.32 -2.82
N LEU A 72 -14.03 9.88 -1.72
CA LEU A 72 -13.99 10.58 -0.45
C LEU A 72 -12.50 10.85 -0.13
N PRO A 73 -11.96 12.02 -0.51
CA PRO A 73 -10.55 12.34 -0.27
C PRO A 73 -10.27 12.52 1.23
N LEU A 74 -9.09 12.07 1.68
CA LEU A 74 -8.54 12.57 2.95
C LEU A 74 -8.25 14.08 2.80
N PRO A 75 -8.64 14.95 3.74
CA PRO A 75 -8.50 16.41 3.61
C PRO A 75 -7.06 16.86 3.90
N LEU A 76 -6.11 16.47 3.05
CA LEU A 76 -4.67 16.66 3.22
C LEU A 76 -4.27 18.11 3.54
N GLU A 77 -4.92 19.09 2.91
CA GLU A 77 -4.65 20.53 3.09
C GLU A 77 -4.94 21.05 4.51
N THR A 78 -5.65 20.29 5.32
CA THR A 78 -6.05 20.67 6.70
C THR A 78 -5.30 19.89 7.78
N LEU A 79 -4.54 18.88 7.38
CA LEU A 79 -3.83 17.96 8.27
C LEU A 79 -2.37 18.37 8.41
N ASP A 80 -1.76 18.07 9.55
CA ASP A 80 -0.32 18.20 9.72
C ASP A 80 0.39 17.04 9.01
N ASP A 81 1.08 17.33 7.91
CA ASP A 81 1.87 16.34 7.17
C ASP A 81 3.37 16.35 7.55
N SER A 82 3.75 17.11 8.58
CA SER A 82 5.15 17.29 8.96
C SER A 82 5.68 16.25 9.98
N LEU A 83 4.79 15.41 10.53
CA LEU A 83 5.18 14.39 11.51
C LEU A 83 6.25 13.42 10.98
N ASP A 84 7.23 13.11 11.83
CA ASP A 84 8.24 12.10 11.53
C ASP A 84 7.72 10.70 11.88
N VAL A 85 6.97 10.12 10.95
CA VAL A 85 6.35 8.80 11.09
C VAL A 85 6.70 7.89 9.94
N GLU A 86 6.97 6.64 10.28
CA GLU A 86 7.28 5.60 9.30
C GLU A 86 6.00 4.90 8.80
N PRO A 87 5.95 4.52 7.51
CA PRO A 87 4.84 3.72 7.03
C PRO A 87 4.74 2.38 7.80
N PRO A 88 3.52 1.86 8.03
CA PRO A 88 3.30 0.54 8.58
C PRO A 88 4.09 -0.55 7.87
N ALA A 89 4.45 -1.62 8.59
CA ALA A 89 5.28 -2.70 8.06
C ALA A 89 4.74 -3.31 6.75
N LEU A 90 3.42 -3.41 6.62
CA LEU A 90 2.77 -3.93 5.40
C LEU A 90 2.99 -3.00 4.20
N ILE A 91 2.79 -1.70 4.36
CA ILE A 91 3.04 -0.69 3.32
C ILE A 91 4.51 -0.71 2.91
N LYS A 92 5.44 -0.72 3.88
CA LYS A 92 6.87 -0.87 3.58
C LYS A 92 7.19 -2.14 2.80
N GLY A 93 6.49 -3.24 3.10
CA GLY A 93 6.57 -4.48 2.34
C GLY A 93 6.19 -4.28 0.87
N TYR A 94 5.06 -3.64 0.61
CA TYR A 94 4.56 -3.37 -0.75
C TYR A 94 5.50 -2.46 -1.53
N LEU A 95 5.98 -1.37 -0.92
CA LEU A 95 6.94 -0.46 -1.56
C LEU A 95 8.24 -1.19 -1.94
N ARG A 96 8.73 -2.10 -1.08
CA ARG A 96 9.89 -2.96 -1.38
C ARG A 96 9.66 -3.96 -2.51
N LEU A 97 8.41 -4.24 -2.86
CA LEU A 97 8.04 -5.09 -4.00
C LEU A 97 7.90 -4.28 -5.31
N GLY A 98 8.18 -2.97 -5.29
CA GLY A 98 8.05 -2.10 -6.47
C GLY A 98 6.64 -1.51 -6.63
N THR A 99 5.79 -1.62 -5.61
CA THR A 99 4.44 -1.03 -5.65
C THR A 99 4.52 0.48 -5.75
N ARG A 100 3.69 1.06 -6.63
CA ARG A 100 3.53 2.49 -6.85
C ARG A 100 2.21 2.99 -6.28
N ILE A 101 2.18 4.26 -5.91
CA ILE A 101 1.01 4.97 -5.37
C ILE A 101 0.29 5.64 -6.52
N LEU A 102 -1.02 5.45 -6.56
CA LEU A 102 -1.86 5.93 -7.64
C LEU A 102 -2.48 7.31 -7.38
N GLY A 103 -2.22 7.95 -6.23
CA GLY A 103 -2.80 9.24 -5.91
C GLY A 103 -3.02 9.43 -4.42
N ALA A 104 -3.74 10.51 -4.10
CA ALA A 104 -4.13 10.83 -2.74
C ALA A 104 -4.97 9.71 -2.10
N PRO A 105 -4.80 9.47 -0.78
CA PRO A 105 -5.58 8.45 -0.10
C PRO A 105 -7.06 8.82 -0.01
N ALA A 106 -7.90 7.79 -0.03
CA ALA A 106 -9.32 7.92 0.30
C ALA A 106 -9.51 7.81 1.82
N TRP A 107 -10.41 8.61 2.40
CA TRP A 107 -10.84 8.39 3.77
C TRP A 107 -11.93 7.31 3.79
N ASP A 108 -11.71 6.27 4.60
CA ASP A 108 -12.66 5.20 4.87
C ASP A 108 -13.22 5.39 6.30
N PRO A 109 -14.47 5.88 6.43
CA PRO A 109 -15.08 6.10 7.74
C PRO A 109 -15.56 4.82 8.42
N ASP A 110 -15.78 3.73 7.67
CA ASP A 110 -16.28 2.47 8.22
C ASP A 110 -15.18 1.74 9.00
N PHE A 111 -13.93 1.86 8.54
CA PHE A 111 -12.76 1.29 9.19
C PHE A 111 -11.88 2.31 9.92
N ASN A 112 -12.23 3.61 9.83
CA ASN A 112 -11.44 4.72 10.35
C ASN A 112 -9.98 4.68 9.86
N THR A 113 -9.81 4.58 8.54
CA THR A 113 -8.51 4.50 7.86
C THR A 113 -8.39 5.52 6.74
N ALA A 114 -7.16 5.82 6.35
CA ALA A 114 -6.86 6.39 5.05
C ALA A 114 -6.31 5.29 4.14
N ASP A 115 -7.02 5.03 3.05
CA ASP A 115 -6.69 3.99 2.10
C ASP A 115 -5.85 4.55 0.97
N LEU A 116 -4.59 4.13 0.92
CA LEU A 116 -3.63 4.56 -0.09
C LEU A 116 -3.76 3.67 -1.33
N PRO A 117 -4.19 4.20 -2.49
CA PRO A 117 -4.38 3.39 -3.70
C PRO A 117 -3.02 3.00 -4.29
N MET A 118 -2.88 1.73 -4.67
CA MET A 118 -1.61 1.11 -4.99
C MET A 118 -1.70 0.23 -6.24
N LEU A 119 -0.59 0.18 -6.99
CA LEU A 119 -0.40 -0.64 -8.17
C LEU A 119 0.94 -1.34 -8.12
N MET A 120 0.97 -2.63 -8.45
CA MET A 120 2.21 -3.39 -8.55
C MET A 120 2.24 -4.13 -9.89
N ARG A 121 3.34 -3.99 -10.62
CA ARG A 121 3.58 -4.74 -11.86
C ARG A 121 4.60 -5.84 -11.60
N LEU A 122 4.39 -7.01 -12.19
CA LEU A 122 5.31 -8.15 -12.02
C LEU A 122 6.71 -7.87 -12.57
N GLU A 123 6.82 -7.01 -13.58
CA GLU A 123 8.12 -6.61 -14.13
C GLU A 123 8.95 -5.76 -13.16
N ASP A 124 8.28 -4.99 -12.29
CA ASP A 124 8.91 -4.10 -11.30
C ASP A 124 9.38 -4.87 -10.05
N LEU A 125 9.01 -6.15 -9.93
CA LEU A 125 9.45 -6.99 -8.80
C LEU A 125 10.98 -7.08 -8.77
N PRO A 126 11.62 -6.70 -7.65
CA PRO A 126 13.07 -6.88 -7.52
C PRO A 126 13.48 -8.34 -7.71
N THR A 127 14.66 -8.56 -8.31
CA THR A 127 15.17 -9.90 -8.67
C THR A 127 15.08 -10.91 -7.52
N LYS A 128 15.34 -10.48 -6.28
CA LYS A 128 15.22 -11.35 -5.10
C LYS A 128 13.81 -11.92 -4.90
N TYR A 129 12.77 -11.11 -5.13
CA TYR A 129 11.38 -11.51 -5.00
C TYR A 129 10.88 -12.24 -6.23
N ARG A 130 11.38 -11.86 -7.43
CA ARG A 130 11.10 -12.60 -8.66
C ARG A 130 11.52 -14.07 -8.55
N LYS A 131 12.71 -14.35 -8.01
CA LYS A 131 13.17 -15.73 -7.75
C LYS A 131 12.29 -16.47 -6.74
N HIS A 132 11.82 -15.78 -5.70
CA HIS A 132 11.00 -16.38 -4.67
C HIS A 132 9.57 -16.69 -5.13
N PHE A 133 9.01 -15.86 -6.01
CA PHE A 133 7.60 -15.93 -6.40
C PHE A 133 7.35 -16.43 -7.83
N LEU A 134 8.27 -16.24 -8.78
CA LEU A 134 8.03 -16.54 -10.20
C LEU A 134 8.87 -17.72 -10.75
N HIS A 135 9.81 -18.26 -9.97
CA HIS A 135 10.73 -19.32 -10.42
C HIS A 135 10.67 -20.57 -9.54
N ARG A 136 9.48 -21.13 -9.36
CA ARG A 136 9.35 -22.52 -8.94
C ARG A 136 9.43 -23.48 -10.11
#